data_AF-A0A7W1CPF7-F1
#
_entry.id   AF-A0A7W1CPF7-F1
#
_cell.length_a   1.000
_cell.length_b   1.000
_cell.length_c   1.000
_cell.angle_alpha   90.00
_cell.angle_beta   90.00
_cell.angle_gamma   90.00
#
_symmetry.space_group_name_H-M   'P 1'
#
loop_
_entity.id
_entity.type
_entity.pdbx_description
1 polymer ?
#
loop_
_entity_poly.entity_id
_entity_poly.type
_entity_poly.pdbx_seq_one_letter_code
_entity_poly.pdbx_strand_id
1 'polypeptide(L)'
;MKIAIVGKGGAGKTTTSAVLARTLARSGRRVVALDCDTNPNLGLSLGVGIDATEALLSLRDEIGEGVEHARSWDDIVDRFGADAPDGVRLAMVSKIEDPDFGCP
;
A
#
# COMPACT_ATOMS: atom_id res chain seq x y z
N MET A 1 -7.93 -10.96 8.08
CA MET A 1 -8.69 -11.07 6.81
C MET A 1 -7.85 -10.43 5.72
N LYS A 2 -7.85 -10.97 4.49
CA LYS A 2 -7.11 -10.43 3.34
C LYS A 2 -8.09 -10.28 2.18
N ILE A 3 -8.09 -9.13 1.50
CA ILE A 3 -9.01 -8.81 0.40
C ILE A 3 -8.17 -8.28 -0.76
N ALA A 4 -8.40 -8.81 -1.95
CA ALA A 4 -7.81 -8.31 -3.18
C ALA A 4 -8.93 -7.76 -4.09
N ILE A 5 -8.77 -6.53 -4.57
CA ILE A 5 -9.70 -5.89 -5.50
C ILE A 5 -9.04 -5.90 -6.89
N VAL A 6 -9.62 -6.66 -7.82
CA VAL A 6 -9.08 -6.86 -9.17
C VAL A 6 -10.11 -6.47 -10.23
N GLY A 7 -9.64 -6.17 -11.44
CA GLY A 7 -10.50 -5.70 -12.53
C GLY A 7 -9.75 -4.88 -13.58
N LYS A 8 -10.41 -4.65 -14.72
CA LYS A 8 -9.87 -3.87 -15.84
C LYS A 8 -9.57 -2.41 -15.49
N GLY A 9 -8.82 -1.73 -16.36
CA GLY A 9 -8.64 -0.27 -16.28
C GLY A 9 -9.99 0.46 -16.25
N GLY A 10 -10.13 1.45 -15.37
CA GLY A 10 -11.37 2.22 -15.21
C GLY A 10 -12.52 1.52 -14.47
N ALA A 11 -12.35 0.28 -13.97
CA ALA A 11 -13.41 -0.44 -13.25
C ALA A 11 -13.72 0.09 -11.82
N GLY A 12 -13.05 1.16 -11.38
CA GLY A 12 -13.26 1.74 -10.04
C GLY A 12 -12.56 1.02 -8.90
N LYS A 13 -11.52 0.22 -9.18
CA LYS A 13 -10.77 -0.56 -8.18
C LYS A 13 -10.25 0.31 -7.03
N THR A 14 -9.47 1.33 -7.36
CA THR A 14 -8.83 2.23 -6.38
C THR A 14 -9.86 2.93 -5.50
N THR A 15 -10.93 3.44 -6.11
CA THR A 15 -12.05 4.06 -5.39
C THR A 15 -12.74 3.06 -4.45
N THR A 16 -13.01 1.85 -4.94
CA THR A 16 -13.64 0.79 -4.13
C THR A 16 -12.74 0.36 -2.97
N SER A 17 -11.43 0.20 -3.22
CA SER A 17 -10.44 -0.11 -2.20
C SER A 17 -10.39 0.96 -1.12
N ALA A 18 -10.38 2.25 -1.48
CA ALA A 18 -10.36 3.35 -0.52
C ALA A 18 -11.62 3.37 0.35
N VAL A 19 -12.81 3.27 -0.24
CA VAL A 19 -14.08 3.26 0.50
C VAL A 19 -14.15 2.05 1.43
N LEU A 20 -13.78 0.86 0.94
CA LEU A 20 -13.79 -0.36 1.73
C LEU A 20 -12.81 -0.26 2.92
N ALA A 21 -11.58 0.20 2.68
CA ALA A 21 -10.56 0.33 3.71
C ALA A 21 -11.01 1.27 4.84
N ARG A 22 -11.49 2.48 4.50
CA ARG A 22 -11.96 3.43 5.50
C ARG A 22 -13.21 2.93 6.23
N THR A 23 -14.13 2.27 5.53
CA THR A 23 -15.34 1.71 6.16
C THR A 23 -14.97 0.63 7.18
N LEU A 24 -14.04 -0.27 6.84
CA LEU A 24 -13.55 -1.28 7.76
C LEU A 24 -12.80 -0.65 8.95
N ALA A 25 -11.96 0.35 8.71
CA ALA A 25 -11.22 1.02 9.78
C ALA A 25 -12.16 1.73 10.76
N ARG A 26 -13.14 2.48 10.25
CA ARG A 26 -14.21 3.12 11.05
C ARG A 26 -15.06 2.12 11.83
N SER A 27 -15.14 0.87 11.39
CA SER A 27 -15.82 -0.22 12.13
C SER A 27 -14.96 -0.83 13.25
N GLY A 28 -13.78 -0.24 13.55
CA GLY A 28 -12.88 -0.70 14.60
C GLY A 28 -11.90 -1.79 14.16
N ARG A 29 -11.77 -2.06 12.86
CA ARG A 29 -10.76 -2.99 12.35
C ARG A 29 -9.43 -2.28 12.17
N ARG A 30 -8.33 -2.97 12.48
CA ARG A 30 -7.00 -2.56 12.03
C ARG A 30 -6.88 -2.86 10.54
N VAL A 31 -6.64 -1.82 9.72
CA VAL A 31 -6.62 -1.93 8.26
C VAL A 31 -5.29 -1.43 7.73
N VAL A 32 -4.61 -2.28 6.98
CA VAL A 32 -3.51 -1.90 6.10
C VAL A 32 -4.01 -1.96 4.66
N ALA A 33 -3.92 -0.85 3.95
CA ALA A 33 -4.23 -0.73 2.54
C ALA A 33 -2.92 -0.83 1.74
N LEU A 34 -2.87 -1.75 0.78
CA LEU A 34 -1.73 -1.94 -0.10
C LEU A 34 -2.08 -1.43 -1.49
N ASP A 35 -1.30 -0.48 -2.01
CA ASP A 35 -1.38 -0.07 -3.41
C ASP A 35 -0.37 -0.87 -4.23
N CYS A 36 -0.89 -1.73 -5.10
CA CYS A 36 -0.11 -2.57 -6.02
C CYS A 36 -0.38 -2.19 -7.49
N ASP A 37 -1.00 -1.04 -7.75
CA ASP A 37 -1.24 -0.55 -9.12
C ASP A 37 0.05 0.06 -9.71
N THR A 38 0.24 -0.07 -11.03
CA THR A 38 1.41 0.53 -11.71
C THR A 38 1.33 2.05 -11.73
N ASN A 39 0.12 2.60 -11.64
CA ASN A 39 -0.12 4.02 -11.40
C ASN A 39 -0.81 4.19 -10.03
N PRO A 40 -0.04 4.25 -8.94
CA PRO A 40 -0.57 4.24 -7.58
C PRO A 40 -1.32 5.55 -7.28
N ASN A 41 -2.61 5.41 -7.00
CA ASN A 41 -3.53 6.52 -6.73
C ASN A 41 -4.34 6.30 -5.44
N LEU A 42 -4.03 5.24 -4.68
CA LEU A 42 -4.78 4.90 -3.47
C LEU A 42 -4.55 5.92 -2.36
N GLY A 43 -3.35 6.49 -2.22
CA GLY A 43 -3.05 7.54 -1.25
C GLY A 43 -3.92 8.78 -1.41
N LEU A 44 -4.03 9.28 -2.65
CA LEU A 44 -4.94 10.37 -3.00
C LEU A 44 -6.41 9.99 -2.72
N SER A 45 -6.81 8.78 -3.11
CA SER A 45 -8.19 8.29 -2.91
C SER A 45 -8.56 8.10 -1.44
N LEU A 46 -7.59 7.80 -0.58
CA LEU A 46 -7.76 7.70 0.88
C LEU A 46 -7.78 9.08 1.57
N GLY A 47 -7.25 10.11 0.91
CA GLY A 47 -7.14 11.47 1.45
C GLY A 47 -5.84 11.74 2.21
N VAL A 48 -4.75 11.03 1.87
CA VAL A 48 -3.41 11.23 2.47
C VAL A 48 -2.81 12.58 2.07
N GLY A 49 -3.26 13.17 0.96
CA GLY A 49 -2.71 14.40 0.39
C GLY A 49 -1.62 14.13 -0.64
N ILE A 50 -1.33 15.10 -1.49
CA ILE A 50 -0.42 14.92 -2.62
C ILE A 50 1.04 14.76 -2.16
N ASP A 51 1.53 15.66 -1.31
CA ASP A 51 2.93 15.65 -0.84
C ASP A 51 3.28 14.33 -0.13
N ALA A 52 2.40 13.85 0.75
CA ALA A 52 2.61 12.60 1.47
C ALA A 52 2.46 11.36 0.56
N THR A 53 1.58 11.44 -0.45
CA THR A 53 1.49 10.38 -1.47
C THR A 53 2.77 10.33 -2.32
N GLU A 54 3.30 11.48 -2.74
CA GLU A 54 4.55 11.57 -3.49
C GLU A 54 5.75 11.08 -2.67
N ALA A 55 5.84 11.44 -1.40
CA ALA A 55 6.90 10.94 -0.51
C ALA A 55 6.91 9.39 -0.41
N LEU A 56 5.73 8.76 -0.34
CA LEU A 56 5.62 7.29 -0.37
C LEU A 56 6.10 6.68 -1.69
N LEU A 57 5.88 7.37 -2.81
CA LEU A 57 6.35 6.93 -4.12
C LEU A 57 7.86 7.01 -4.21
N SER A 58 8.47 8.09 -3.70
CA SER A 58 9.93 8.22 -3.62
C SER A 58 10.53 7.13 -2.73
N LEU A 59 9.94 6.88 -1.56
CA LEU A 59 10.35 5.80 -0.66
C LEU A 59 10.27 4.43 -1.35
N ARG A 60 9.22 4.16 -2.13
CA ARG A 60 9.08 2.91 -2.90
C ARG A 60 10.23 2.75 -3.90
N ASP A 61 10.63 3.81 -4.58
CA ASP A 61 11.68 3.78 -5.61
C ASP A 61 13.09 3.66 -5.00
N GLU A 62 13.26 4.08 -3.74
CA GLU A 62 14.49 3.92 -2.96
C GLU A 62 14.69 2.51 -2.38
N ILE A 63 13.65 1.66 -2.37
CA ILE A 63 13.76 0.26 -1.94
C ILE A 63 14.46 -0.53 -3.08
N GLY A 64 15.79 -0.39 -3.14
CA GLY A 64 16.71 -1.08 -4.04
C GLY A 64 18.09 -1.24 -3.40
N GLU A 65 18.80 -2.31 -3.80
CA GLU A 65 20.14 -2.77 -3.34
C GLU A 65 20.60 -2.36 -1.93
N GLY A 66 20.57 -3.32 -0.99
CA GLY A 66 21.14 -3.14 0.37
C GLY A 66 20.11 -3.05 1.49
N VAL A 67 18.82 -3.25 1.19
CA VAL A 67 17.76 -3.29 2.21
C VAL A 67 17.89 -4.58 3.02
N GLU A 68 18.26 -4.44 4.29
CA GLU A 68 18.23 -5.52 5.27
C GLU A 68 16.81 -6.09 5.36
N HIS A 69 16.66 -7.43 5.36
CA HIS A 69 15.34 -8.04 5.46
C HIS A 69 14.62 -7.50 6.70
N ALA A 70 13.44 -6.90 6.49
CA ALA A 70 12.63 -6.42 7.60
C ALA A 70 12.30 -7.56 8.56
N ARG A 71 12.35 -7.29 9.86
CA ARG A 71 12.27 -8.34 10.88
C ARG A 71 10.85 -8.85 11.05
N SER A 72 9.86 -8.04 10.71
CA SER A 72 8.44 -8.38 10.81
C SER A 72 7.60 -7.57 9.81
N TRP A 73 6.34 -7.99 9.64
CA TRP A 73 5.34 -7.23 8.88
C TRP A 73 5.10 -5.83 9.45
N ASP A 74 5.03 -5.72 10.78
CA ASP A 74 4.78 -4.44 11.44
C ASP A 74 5.95 -3.46 11.20
N ASP A 75 7.19 -3.96 11.20
CA ASP A 75 8.40 -3.17 10.88
C ASP A 75 8.35 -2.61 9.44
N ILE A 76 7.85 -3.40 8.48
CA ILE A 76 7.65 -2.93 7.09
C ILE A 76 6.61 -1.81 7.05
N VAL A 77 5.45 -2.02 7.68
CA VAL A 77 4.34 -1.07 7.64
C VAL A 77 4.66 0.21 8.43
N ASP A 78 5.47 0.10 9.47
CA ASP A 78 5.94 1.24 10.26
C ASP A 78 6.95 2.08 9.49
N ARG A 79 7.89 1.41 8.80
CA ARG A 79 8.99 2.07 8.09
C ARG A 79 8.63 2.59 6.69
N PHE A 80 7.78 1.85 5.98
CA PHE A 80 7.44 2.12 4.57
C PHE A 80 5.96 2.43 4.34
N GLY A 81 5.18 2.57 5.42
CA GLY A 81 3.79 2.99 5.36
C GLY A 81 3.57 4.41 5.89
N ALA A 82 2.46 5.02 5.49
CA ALA A 82 1.98 6.28 6.05
C ALA A 82 0.60 6.12 6.68
N ASP A 83 0.33 6.96 7.68
CA ASP A 83 -1.01 7.09 8.24
C ASP A 83 -1.93 7.79 7.24
N ALA A 84 -3.11 7.21 7.05
CA ALA A 84 -4.19 7.76 6.25
C ALA A 84 -5.40 8.06 7.15
N PRO A 85 -6.37 8.87 6.65
CA PRO A 85 -7.59 9.15 7.38
C PRO A 85 -8.31 7.89 7.87
N ASP A 86 -9.12 8.08 8.92
CA ASP A 86 -9.95 7.03 9.54
C ASP A 86 -9.17 5.86 10.17
N GLY A 87 -7.86 6.01 10.42
CA GLY A 87 -7.03 4.99 11.05
C GLY A 87 -6.58 3.87 10.09
N VAL A 88 -6.61 4.15 8.78
CA VAL A 88 -6.03 3.27 7.76
C VAL A 88 -4.53 3.50 7.71
N ARG A 89 -3.73 2.43 7.63
CA ARG A 89 -2.31 2.55 7.28
C ARG A 89 -2.12 2.19 5.81
N LEU A 90 -1.49 3.06 5.04
CA LEU A 90 -1.22 2.84 3.62
C LEU A 90 0.23 2.39 3.45
N ALA A 91 0.46 1.35 2.66
CA ALA A 91 1.80 1.02 2.16
C ALA A 91 1.73 0.81 0.64
N MET A 92 2.81 1.19 -0.05
CA MET A 92 2.95 0.98 -1.49
C MET A 92 3.89 -0.17 -1.76
N VAL A 93 3.53 -1.02 -2.72
CA VAL A 93 4.31 -2.20 -3.07
C VAL A 93 4.85 -2.02 -4.49
N SER A 94 6.16 -2.09 -4.65
CA SER A 94 6.81 -2.14 -5.96
C SER A 94 6.70 -3.53 -6.58
N LYS A 95 6.75 -3.57 -7.91
CA LYS A 95 6.88 -4.82 -8.66
C LYS A 95 8.20 -5.48 -8.26
N ILE A 96 8.16 -6.78 -7.96
CA ILE A 96 9.38 -7.58 -7.85
C ILE A 96 9.96 -7.67 -9.26
N GLU A 97 11.09 -7.00 -9.49
CA GLU A 97 11.73 -6.95 -10.81
C GLU A 97 12.46 -8.26 -11.14
N ASP A 98 12.99 -8.93 -10.12
CA ASP A 98 13.64 -10.23 -10.25
C ASP A 98 13.03 -11.20 -9.22
N PRO A 99 11.92 -11.90 -9.57
CA PRO A 99 11.37 -12.92 -8.70
C PRO A 99 12.35 -14.09 -8.70
N ASP A 100 13.30 -14.07 -7.77
CA ASP A 100 14.10 -15.25 -7.49
C ASP A 100 13.15 -16.29 -6.90
N PHE A 101 12.76 -17.26 -7.72
CA PHE A 101 11.99 -18.43 -7.28
C PHE A 101 12.92 -19.35 -6.47
N GLY A 102 13.55 -18.87 -5.40
CA GLY A 102 14.40 -19.70 -4.53
C GLY A 102 13.57 -20.39 -3.45
N CYS A 103 13.67 -21.69 -3.16
CA CYS A 103 14.46 -22.84 -3.68
C CYS A 103 13.91 -24.13 -3.00
N PRO A 104 14.13 -25.39 -3.44
CA PRO A 104 14.16 -26.01 -4.77
C PRO A 104 12.82 -26.65 -5.20
#